data_AF-A0A420HWL5-F1
#
_entry.id   AF-A0A420HWL5-F1
#
_cell.length_a   1.000
_cell.length_b   1.000
_cell.length_c   1.000
_cell.angle_alpha   90.00
_cell.angle_beta   90.00
_cell.angle_gamma   90.00
#
_symmetry.space_group_name_H-M   'P 1'
#
loop_
_entity.id
_entity.type
_entity.pdbx_description
1 polymer ?
#
loop_
_entity_poly.entity_id
_entity_poly.type
_entity_poly.pdbx_seq_one_letter_code
_entity_poly.pdbx_strand_id
1 'polypeptide(L)'
;MQLTVFPFLSAFVFNSVTASTDIDKQSGFNCGRVFFGKNVIRNAGSLVSRNLKRSSQISLVDGVSFHGRDSDHVGWPIRESGQIYGLSRSRENFYIVVDFSGKVKDVMVRLSNDDFTRCLRKKSRRKSLSLDTSNGYRCGQNFFGDEQLRGDVDKAISKLGQGLKYPIPLKGNLYPGHQYFTWPILNEKKANTSQWEQSPFHVILSRDGEIIDVVAKLKCNDFIKCERATKSLRHRFAKSSRLLKGQVPKNFDYFCAKSGHTFTTGYLRVCSASAFEILDRSWSPDRDGISNPKKPLYPMKHTTLPCSIDIPCILWPVLKVDFYTNKDVPGNEFLVLEVKSRKVKGVYTKAPDGFQACNQMDPKERSPPTTPNAGGLVRDRRGHLMALPGFDLKKYVDRTGRKNKK
;
A
#
# COMPACT_ATOMS: atom_id res chain seq x y z
N MET A 1 -1.07 52.31 39.38
CA MET A 1 -1.09 50.88 39.03
C MET A 1 -0.10 50.66 37.89
N GLN A 2 1.06 50.06 38.18
CA GLN A 2 2.07 49.73 37.15
C GLN A 2 1.80 48.31 36.65
N LEU A 3 1.54 48.17 35.35
CA LEU A 3 1.38 46.89 34.66
C LEU A 3 2.75 46.41 34.18
N THR A 4 3.34 45.45 34.90
CA THR A 4 4.51 44.71 34.45
C THR A 4 4.10 43.65 33.45
N VAL A 5 4.38 43.89 32.17
CA VAL A 5 4.24 42.91 31.09
C VAL A 5 5.50 42.05 31.05
N PHE A 6 5.40 40.79 31.46
CA PHE A 6 6.49 39.81 31.31
C PHE A 6 6.50 39.26 29.88
N PRO A 7 7.58 39.44 29.09
CA PRO A 7 7.71 38.82 27.80
C PRO A 7 7.98 37.32 27.97
N PHE A 8 6.97 36.48 27.73
CA PHE A 8 7.17 35.05 27.55
C PHE A 8 7.89 34.79 26.23
N LEU A 9 9.23 34.82 26.28
CA LEU A 9 10.10 34.27 25.23
C LEU A 9 9.92 32.75 25.18
N SER A 10 8.93 32.30 24.42
CA SER A 10 8.78 30.90 24.05
C SER A 10 9.78 30.61 22.92
N ALA A 11 10.94 30.07 23.30
CA ALA A 11 11.94 29.58 22.36
C ALA A 11 11.38 28.36 21.61
N PHE A 12 10.74 28.57 20.46
CA PHE A 12 10.43 27.51 19.53
C PHE A 12 11.73 27.05 18.87
N VAL A 13 12.31 25.97 19.40
CA VAL A 13 13.44 25.28 18.76
C VAL A 13 12.93 24.60 17.49
N PHE A 14 13.00 25.31 16.37
CA PHE A 14 12.85 24.69 15.05
C PHE A 14 14.08 23.85 14.77
N ASN A 15 14.03 22.56 15.12
CA ASN A 15 14.94 21.57 14.57
C ASN A 15 14.63 21.40 13.08
N SER A 16 15.17 22.32 12.28
CA SER A 16 15.17 22.25 10.82
C SER A 16 16.06 21.08 10.43
N VAL A 17 15.45 19.92 10.18
CA VAL A 17 16.15 18.76 9.61
C VAL A 17 16.46 19.10 8.16
N THR A 18 17.62 19.71 7.92
CA THR A 18 18.14 19.92 6.57
C THR A 18 18.51 18.56 5.97
N ALA A 19 18.14 18.36 4.71
CA ALA A 19 18.49 17.16 3.96
C ALA A 19 20.01 17.03 3.88
N SER A 20 20.56 16.01 4.54
CA SER A 20 22.00 15.72 4.58
C SER A 20 22.54 15.36 3.20
N THR A 21 23.64 15.99 2.79
CA THR A 21 24.32 15.74 1.50
C THR A 21 25.09 14.42 1.44
N ASP A 22 25.40 13.77 2.58
CA ASP A 22 25.99 12.41 2.61
C ASP A 22 24.89 11.33 2.41
N ILE A 23 24.19 11.42 1.27
CA ILE A 23 23.04 10.57 0.89
C ILE A 23 23.48 9.11 0.70
N ASP A 24 24.69 8.90 0.21
CA ASP A 24 25.14 7.58 -0.27
C ASP A 24 25.41 6.55 0.84
N LYS A 25 25.58 7.01 2.08
CA LYS A 25 25.83 6.11 3.23
C LYS A 25 24.59 5.85 4.07
N GLN A 26 23.51 6.60 3.87
CA GLN A 26 22.36 6.54 4.75
C GLN A 26 21.31 5.53 4.23
N SER A 27 20.71 4.79 5.17
CA SER A 27 19.52 3.99 4.85
C SER A 27 18.29 4.89 4.88
N GLY A 28 17.34 4.64 3.98
CA GLY A 28 16.16 5.47 3.85
C GLY A 28 15.34 5.14 2.61
N PHE A 29 14.55 6.12 2.17
CA PHE A 29 13.70 6.05 0.99
C PHE A 29 13.99 7.22 0.07
N ASN A 30 14.37 6.93 -1.16
CA ASN A 30 14.57 7.93 -2.21
C ASN A 30 13.27 8.07 -3.01
N CYS A 31 12.69 9.26 -2.98
CA CYS A 31 11.43 9.61 -3.62
C CYS A 31 11.61 10.61 -4.78
N GLY A 32 12.73 10.54 -5.51
CA GLY A 32 13.10 11.54 -6.52
C GLY A 32 14.04 12.58 -5.91
N ARG A 33 13.66 13.87 -5.92
CA ARG A 33 14.46 14.93 -5.26
C ARG A 33 14.52 14.84 -3.74
N VAL A 34 13.60 14.10 -3.11
CA VAL A 34 13.49 13.99 -1.65
C VAL A 34 14.03 12.65 -1.17
N PHE A 35 14.91 12.69 -0.17
CA PHE A 35 15.38 11.50 0.53
C PHE A 35 14.94 11.49 2.00
N PHE A 36 14.15 10.49 2.38
CA PHE A 36 13.76 10.29 3.76
C PHE A 36 14.70 9.31 4.46
N GLY A 37 15.64 9.87 5.22
CA GLY A 37 16.57 9.09 6.03
C GLY A 37 15.88 8.26 7.12
N LYS A 38 16.55 7.19 7.57
CA LYS A 38 16.04 6.26 8.60
C LYS A 38 15.52 6.96 9.85
N ASN A 39 16.19 8.01 10.31
CA ASN A 39 15.79 8.76 11.51
C ASN A 39 14.46 9.51 11.30
N VAL A 40 14.31 10.18 10.16
CA VAL A 40 13.07 10.87 9.78
C VAL A 40 11.92 9.87 9.75
N ILE A 41 12.10 8.72 9.08
CA ILE A 41 11.09 7.68 8.99
C ILE A 41 10.75 7.06 10.34
N ARG A 42 11.75 6.80 11.20
CA ARG A 42 11.52 6.28 12.55
C ARG A 42 10.69 7.25 13.39
N ASN A 43 11.07 8.52 13.37
CA ASN A 43 10.39 9.56 14.15
C ASN A 43 8.95 9.74 13.67
N ALA A 44 8.77 9.87 12.36
CA ALA A 44 7.47 9.98 11.73
C ALA A 44 6.59 8.75 12.00
N GLY A 45 7.13 7.54 11.84
CA GLY A 45 6.46 6.29 12.20
C GLY A 45 5.98 6.29 13.66
N SER A 46 6.84 6.67 14.61
CA SER A 46 6.47 6.73 16.02
C SER A 46 5.32 7.69 16.32
N LEU A 47 5.21 8.80 15.59
CA LEU A 47 4.13 9.76 15.75
C LEU A 47 2.84 9.20 15.17
N VAL A 48 2.90 8.63 13.97
CA VAL A 48 1.77 7.96 13.34
C VAL A 48 1.23 6.85 14.24
N SER A 49 2.08 5.99 14.81
CA SER A 49 1.66 4.90 15.70
C SER A 49 0.95 5.40 16.97
N ARG A 50 1.39 6.53 17.52
CA ARG A 50 0.71 7.16 18.67
C ARG A 50 -0.67 7.69 18.28
N ASN A 51 -0.77 8.28 17.08
CA ASN A 51 -2.03 8.82 16.57
C ASN A 51 -3.00 7.73 16.14
N LEU A 52 -2.54 6.64 15.52
CA LEU A 52 -3.37 5.49 15.16
C LEU A 52 -4.09 4.87 16.36
N LYS A 53 -3.47 4.90 17.54
CA LYS A 53 -4.08 4.41 18.79
C LYS A 53 -5.14 5.36 19.35
N ARG A 54 -5.04 6.65 19.06
CA ARG A 54 -5.87 7.72 19.66
C ARG A 54 -6.97 8.22 18.74
N SER A 55 -6.74 8.18 17.43
CA SER A 55 -7.60 8.81 16.44
C SER A 55 -8.62 7.80 15.92
N SER A 56 -9.91 8.09 16.11
CA SER A 56 -10.98 7.55 15.28
C SER A 56 -10.92 8.13 13.87
N GLN A 57 -10.39 9.35 13.70
CA GLN A 57 -10.21 10.01 12.41
C GLN A 57 -8.90 9.55 11.76
N ILE A 58 -8.85 8.28 11.39
CA ILE A 58 -7.82 7.82 10.46
C ILE A 58 -8.31 8.28 9.10
N SER A 59 -7.72 9.37 8.59
CA SER A 59 -7.81 9.65 7.16
C SER A 59 -7.04 8.54 6.47
N LEU A 60 -7.73 7.43 6.19
CA LEU A 60 -7.34 6.57 5.09
C LEU A 60 -7.22 7.52 3.90
N VAL A 61 -6.17 7.39 3.10
CA VAL A 61 -6.13 8.13 1.84
C VAL A 61 -7.28 7.56 1.01
N ASP A 62 -8.45 8.20 1.14
CA ASP A 62 -9.72 7.73 0.59
C ASP A 62 -9.53 7.51 -0.91
N GLY A 63 -9.90 6.31 -1.37
CA GLY A 63 -9.87 5.93 -2.78
C GLY A 63 -8.51 5.52 -3.34
N VAL A 64 -7.43 5.50 -2.53
CA VAL A 64 -6.14 4.99 -2.98
C VAL A 64 -5.84 3.71 -2.23
N SER A 65 -6.27 2.59 -2.81
CA SER A 65 -5.77 1.31 -2.39
C SER A 65 -4.24 1.30 -2.54
N PHE A 66 -3.55 1.36 -1.41
CA PHE A 66 -2.12 1.08 -1.33
C PHE A 66 -1.94 -0.37 -1.75
N HIS A 67 -1.77 -0.60 -3.05
CA HIS A 67 -1.90 -1.93 -3.63
C HIS A 67 -0.73 -2.84 -3.21
N GLY A 68 -0.87 -3.42 -2.03
CA GLY A 68 -0.44 -4.74 -1.63
C GLY A 68 -1.69 -5.48 -1.16
N ARG A 69 -1.70 -6.81 -1.25
CA ARG A 69 -2.84 -7.66 -0.86
C ARG A 69 -3.22 -7.55 0.62
N ASP A 70 -2.43 -6.80 1.39
CA ASP A 70 -2.56 -6.60 2.82
C ASP A 70 -3.33 -5.30 3.07
N SER A 71 -4.64 -5.43 3.29
CA SER A 71 -5.58 -4.38 3.74
C SER A 71 -5.18 -3.65 5.03
N ASP A 72 -4.03 -4.01 5.59
CA ASP A 72 -3.64 -3.72 6.96
C ASP A 72 -2.68 -2.52 7.06
N HIS A 73 -2.70 -1.65 6.05
CA HIS A 73 -1.80 -0.53 5.91
C HIS A 73 -2.56 0.79 5.78
N VAL A 74 -2.00 1.84 6.38
CA VAL A 74 -2.50 3.21 6.33
C VAL A 74 -1.38 4.11 5.83
N GLY A 75 -1.70 4.98 4.88
CA GLY A 75 -0.82 6.06 4.44
C GLY A 75 -1.03 7.31 5.27
N TRP A 76 0.05 7.93 5.73
CA TRP A 76 0.00 9.19 6.48
C TRP A 76 0.84 10.27 5.78
N PRO A 77 0.28 11.46 5.51
CA PRO A 77 1.00 12.52 4.79
C PRO A 77 2.25 12.98 5.54
N ILE A 78 3.35 13.13 4.80
CA ILE A 78 4.65 13.62 5.28
C ILE A 78 5.16 14.75 4.37
N ARG A 79 5.69 15.82 4.98
CA ARG A 79 6.35 16.92 4.27
C ARG A 79 7.70 16.49 3.71
N GLU A 80 8.20 17.23 2.73
CA GLU A 80 9.59 17.08 2.27
C GLU A 80 10.61 17.27 3.41
N SER A 81 10.29 18.11 4.41
CA SER A 81 11.09 18.31 5.63
C SER A 81 11.06 17.12 6.60
N GLY A 82 10.27 16.09 6.32
CA GLY A 82 10.07 14.95 7.20
C GLY A 82 9.04 15.15 8.30
N GLN A 83 8.45 16.36 8.40
CA GLN A 83 7.39 16.65 9.37
C GLN A 83 6.09 15.95 8.96
N ILE A 84 5.46 15.28 9.91
CA ILE A 84 4.15 14.66 9.74
C ILE A 84 3.06 15.71 9.87
N TYR A 85 2.10 15.72 8.95
CA TYR A 85 0.94 16.57 9.09
C TYR A 85 0.04 16.10 10.23
N GLY A 86 -0.58 17.08 10.91
CA GLY A 86 -1.80 16.83 11.67
C GLY A 86 -2.93 16.36 10.75
N LEU A 87 -4.12 16.14 11.30
CA LEU A 87 -5.31 15.60 10.61
C LEU A 87 -5.84 16.45 9.42
N SER A 88 -5.12 17.49 9.00
CA SER A 88 -5.49 18.33 7.87
C SER A 88 -5.34 17.57 6.55
N ARG A 89 -6.38 17.67 5.70
CA ARG A 89 -6.49 17.07 4.36
C ARG A 89 -5.60 17.75 3.31
N SER A 90 -4.37 18.05 3.69
CA SER A 90 -3.38 18.64 2.79
C SER A 90 -3.11 17.69 1.62
N ARG A 91 -3.09 18.25 0.40
CA ARG A 91 -2.83 17.53 -0.86
C ARG A 91 -1.33 17.27 -1.01
N GLU A 92 -0.78 16.52 -0.08
CA GLU A 92 0.65 16.24 -0.06
C GLU A 92 1.06 15.28 -1.16
N ASN A 93 2.33 15.37 -1.51
CA ASN A 93 2.92 14.50 -2.51
C ASN A 93 3.50 13.23 -1.89
N PHE A 94 3.79 13.19 -0.59
CA PHE A 94 4.48 12.07 0.06
C PHE A 94 3.68 11.51 1.23
N TYR A 95 3.71 10.19 1.37
CA TYR A 95 2.98 9.45 2.40
C TYR A 95 3.86 8.36 3.00
N ILE A 96 3.87 8.24 4.32
CA ILE A 96 4.45 7.07 4.99
C ILE A 96 3.39 6.00 5.08
N VAL A 97 3.75 4.79 4.68
CA VAL A 97 2.88 3.61 4.79
C VAL A 97 3.25 2.84 6.05
N VAL A 98 2.34 2.80 7.01
CA VAL A 98 2.46 2.04 8.26
C VAL A 98 1.47 0.89 8.27
N ASP A 99 1.81 -0.21 8.94
CA ASP A 99 0.82 -1.24 9.28
C ASP A 99 0.02 -0.86 10.55
N PHE A 100 -1.02 -1.63 10.87
CA PHE A 100 -1.81 -1.44 12.10
C PHE A 100 -1.01 -1.62 13.41
N SER A 101 0.18 -2.22 13.37
CA SER A 101 1.09 -2.25 14.53
C SER A 101 1.86 -0.93 14.70
N GLY A 102 1.75 -0.02 13.73
CA GLY A 102 2.49 1.22 13.68
C GLY A 102 3.91 1.08 13.13
N LYS A 103 4.21 -0.03 12.44
CA LYS A 103 5.52 -0.24 11.82
C LYS A 103 5.50 0.32 10.40
N VAL A 104 6.45 1.21 10.12
CA VAL A 104 6.65 1.73 8.76
C VAL A 104 7.10 0.61 7.82
N LYS A 105 6.35 0.42 6.74
CA LYS A 105 6.68 -0.52 5.66
C LYS A 105 7.36 0.17 4.50
N ASP A 106 6.83 1.32 4.11
CA ASP A 106 7.22 2.00 2.88
C ASP A 106 6.99 3.51 2.95
N VAL A 107 7.47 4.21 1.93
CA VAL A 107 7.11 5.60 1.63
C VAL A 107 6.57 5.62 0.21
N MET A 108 5.49 6.35 -0.01
CA MET A 108 4.88 6.51 -1.31
C MET A 108 4.86 7.97 -1.73
N VAL A 109 4.86 8.17 -3.04
CA VAL A 109 4.77 9.47 -3.67
C VAL A 109 3.64 9.48 -4.69
N ARG A 110 2.93 10.61 -4.76
CA ARG A 110 1.82 10.84 -5.66
C ARG A 110 2.32 11.20 -7.06
N LEU A 111 1.80 10.49 -8.05
CA LEU A 111 2.08 10.67 -9.47
C LEU A 111 1.24 11.80 -10.05
N SER A 112 1.62 12.27 -11.24
CA SER A 112 0.93 13.32 -11.98
C SER A 112 -0.51 12.96 -12.38
N ASN A 113 -0.83 11.67 -12.46
CA ASN A 113 -2.18 11.15 -12.71
C ASN A 113 -2.94 10.83 -11.42
N ASP A 114 -2.50 11.35 -10.27
CA ASP A 114 -3.08 11.12 -8.93
C ASP A 114 -2.99 9.69 -8.38
N ASP A 115 -2.35 8.76 -9.10
CA ASP A 115 -1.94 7.46 -8.57
C ASP A 115 -0.73 7.60 -7.64
N PHE A 116 -0.28 6.47 -7.07
CA PHE A 116 0.83 6.42 -6.13
C PHE A 116 1.85 5.38 -6.54
N THR A 117 3.13 5.70 -6.32
CA THR A 117 4.24 4.75 -6.46
C THR A 117 5.07 4.71 -5.18
N ARG A 118 5.75 3.59 -4.96
CA ARG A 118 6.66 3.41 -3.84
C ARG A 118 7.97 4.12 -4.11
N CYS A 119 8.56 4.68 -3.07
CA CYS A 119 9.90 5.23 -3.10
C CYS A 119 10.94 4.11 -3.09
N LEU A 120 12.10 4.36 -3.70
CA LEU A 120 13.20 3.41 -3.76
C LEU A 120 13.84 3.26 -2.38
N ARG A 121 13.79 2.06 -1.81
CA ARG A 121 14.38 1.78 -0.51
C ARG A 121 15.90 1.64 -0.62
N LYS A 122 16.65 2.59 -0.06
CA LYS A 122 18.11 2.53 0.05
C LYS A 122 18.51 1.81 1.34
N LYS A 123 19.26 0.72 1.24
CA LYS A 123 19.85 0.01 2.39
C LYS A 123 21.30 0.49 2.57
N SER A 124 21.73 0.78 3.80
CA SER A 124 22.99 1.49 4.08
C SER A 124 24.28 0.72 3.80
N ARG A 125 24.25 -0.50 3.26
CA ARG A 125 25.39 -1.29 2.78
C ARG A 125 24.90 -2.66 2.35
N ARG A 126 24.91 -2.89 1.04
CA ARG A 126 25.20 -4.16 0.35
C ARG A 126 25.18 -3.82 -1.14
N LYS A 127 26.33 -3.95 -1.79
CA LYS A 127 26.43 -4.01 -3.26
C LYS A 127 25.46 -5.11 -3.70
N SER A 128 24.30 -4.77 -4.23
CA SER A 128 23.58 -5.71 -5.07
C SER A 128 24.39 -5.78 -6.36
N LEU A 129 25.38 -6.67 -6.37
CA LEU A 129 25.80 -7.35 -7.59
C LEU A 129 24.60 -8.19 -8.05
N SER A 130 23.50 -7.53 -8.41
CA SER A 130 22.46 -8.18 -9.19
C SER A 130 23.09 -8.35 -10.56
N LEU A 131 23.65 -9.55 -10.80
CA LEU A 131 23.97 -10.01 -12.14
C LEU A 131 22.81 -9.58 -13.05
N ASP A 132 23.19 -8.91 -14.14
CA ASP A 132 22.37 -8.18 -15.10
C ASP A 132 21.39 -9.08 -15.86
N THR A 133 20.52 -9.73 -15.09
CA THR A 133 19.46 -10.61 -15.57
C THR A 133 18.13 -9.87 -15.62
N SER A 134 18.12 -8.59 -15.23
CA SER A 134 16.93 -7.73 -15.33
C SER A 134 16.52 -7.61 -16.80
N ASN A 135 15.22 -7.71 -17.06
CA ASN A 135 14.67 -7.62 -18.41
C ASN A 135 13.62 -6.52 -18.50
N GLY A 136 13.78 -5.47 -17.69
CA GLY A 136 12.86 -4.36 -17.62
C GLY A 136 12.99 -3.48 -16.37
N TYR A 137 11.97 -2.65 -16.19
CA TYR A 137 11.85 -1.67 -15.11
C TYR A 137 10.51 -1.81 -14.40
N ARG A 138 10.50 -1.56 -13.10
CA ARG A 138 9.31 -1.57 -12.25
C ARG A 138 9.07 -0.19 -11.66
N CYS A 139 7.93 0.40 -12.02
CA CYS A 139 7.44 1.67 -11.50
C CYS A 139 6.17 1.42 -10.70
N GLY A 140 6.31 1.25 -9.39
CA GLY A 140 5.18 0.85 -8.54
C GLY A 140 4.66 -0.53 -8.93
N GLN A 141 3.48 -0.58 -9.52
CA GLN A 141 2.85 -1.83 -9.98
C GLN A 141 3.11 -2.17 -11.44
N ASN A 142 3.51 -1.17 -12.22
CA ASN A 142 3.73 -1.31 -13.64
C ASN A 142 5.12 -1.90 -13.87
N PHE A 143 5.18 -2.85 -14.80
CA PHE A 143 6.42 -3.46 -15.24
C PHE A 143 6.55 -3.23 -16.74
N PHE A 144 7.65 -2.63 -17.15
CA PHE A 144 7.98 -2.31 -18.53
C PHE A 144 9.14 -3.19 -18.95
N GLY A 145 8.92 -4.08 -19.92
CA GLY A 145 9.96 -4.98 -20.42
C GLY A 145 10.93 -4.26 -21.35
N ASP A 146 12.18 -4.72 -21.42
CA ASP A 146 13.18 -4.10 -22.29
C ASP A 146 12.80 -4.09 -23.77
N GLU A 147 12.15 -5.17 -24.24
CA GLU A 147 11.64 -5.27 -25.61
C GLU A 147 10.59 -4.19 -25.92
N GLN A 148 9.63 -3.99 -25.00
CA GLN A 148 8.64 -2.92 -25.12
C GLN A 148 9.32 -1.54 -25.16
N LEU A 149 10.28 -1.31 -24.24
CA LEU A 149 10.97 -0.03 -24.15
C LEU A 149 11.82 0.27 -25.39
N ARG A 150 12.44 -0.74 -26.02
CA ARG A 150 13.13 -0.58 -27.30
C ARG A 150 12.17 -0.12 -28.39
N GLY A 151 11.00 -0.76 -28.51
CA GLY A 151 9.98 -0.33 -29.47
C GLY A 151 9.46 1.10 -29.21
N ASP A 152 9.38 1.53 -27.95
CA ASP A 152 9.04 2.91 -27.60
C ASP A 152 10.16 3.91 -27.95
N VAL A 153 11.42 3.50 -27.78
CA VAL A 153 12.59 4.31 -28.14
C VAL A 153 12.75 4.46 -29.65
N ASP A 154 12.57 3.39 -30.43
CA ASP A 154 12.63 3.44 -31.89
C ASP A 154 11.61 4.45 -32.43
N LYS A 155 10.40 4.46 -31.86
CA LYS A 155 9.38 5.49 -32.15
C LYS A 155 9.87 6.87 -31.74
N ALA A 156 10.41 7.04 -30.54
CA ALA A 156 10.91 8.33 -30.06
C ALA A 156 11.97 8.93 -30.99
N ILE A 157 12.96 8.12 -31.39
CA ILE A 157 14.04 8.52 -32.30
C ILE A 157 13.49 8.88 -33.68
N SER A 158 12.55 8.09 -34.20
CA SER A 158 11.90 8.40 -35.49
C SER A 158 11.15 9.74 -35.49
N LYS A 159 10.82 10.29 -34.31
CA LYS A 159 10.09 11.56 -34.14
C LYS A 159 10.99 12.74 -33.74
N LEU A 160 12.25 12.49 -33.42
CA LEU A 160 13.19 13.53 -33.01
C LEU A 160 13.41 14.53 -34.16
N GLY A 161 13.30 15.83 -33.87
CA GLY A 161 13.49 16.91 -34.85
C GLY A 161 12.29 17.23 -35.74
N GLN A 162 11.17 16.50 -35.65
CA GLN A 162 9.97 16.74 -36.48
C GLN A 162 9.07 17.88 -35.97
N GLY A 163 9.52 18.69 -35.00
CA GLY A 163 8.70 19.72 -34.36
C GLY A 163 7.51 19.18 -33.55
N LEU A 164 7.50 17.88 -33.25
CA LEU A 164 6.46 17.23 -32.45
C LEU A 164 6.64 17.53 -30.96
N LYS A 165 5.55 17.33 -30.19
CA LYS A 165 5.56 17.54 -28.74
C LYS A 165 6.55 16.63 -28.01
N TYR A 166 6.86 15.44 -28.53
CA TYR A 166 7.85 14.53 -27.97
C TYR A 166 8.74 13.96 -29.08
N PRO A 167 9.95 13.49 -28.76
CA PRO A 167 10.61 13.55 -27.44
C PRO A 167 10.96 14.98 -26.99
N ILE A 168 10.92 15.27 -25.69
CA ILE A 168 11.30 16.59 -25.14
C ILE A 168 12.60 16.52 -24.35
N PRO A 169 13.44 17.57 -24.38
CA PRO A 169 14.58 17.67 -23.48
C PRO A 169 14.13 17.50 -22.02
N LEU A 170 14.83 16.64 -21.29
CA LEU A 170 14.59 16.40 -19.87
C LEU A 170 14.94 17.66 -19.08
N LYS A 171 13.97 18.14 -18.29
CA LYS A 171 14.16 19.22 -17.32
C LYS A 171 14.17 18.64 -15.90
N GLY A 172 15.07 19.13 -15.05
CA GLY A 172 15.12 18.78 -13.63
C GLY A 172 16.50 18.32 -13.15
N ASN A 173 16.59 17.99 -11.86
CA ASN A 173 17.86 17.70 -11.20
C ASN A 173 18.22 16.20 -11.19
N LEU A 174 17.45 15.36 -11.87
CA LEU A 174 17.65 13.91 -11.81
C LEU A 174 18.94 13.47 -12.54
N TYR A 175 19.34 14.21 -13.56
CA TYR A 175 20.58 14.00 -14.32
C TYR A 175 21.22 15.36 -14.68
N PRO A 176 21.94 15.99 -13.74
CA PRO A 176 22.61 17.25 -14.01
C PRO A 176 23.71 17.04 -15.07
N GLY A 177 23.85 18.00 -16.00
CA GLY A 177 24.97 18.05 -16.94
C GLY A 177 24.83 17.26 -18.24
N HIS A 178 23.72 16.55 -18.48
CA HIS A 178 23.51 15.79 -19.70
C HIS A 178 22.25 16.23 -20.46
N GLN A 179 22.34 16.31 -21.79
CA GLN A 179 21.17 16.50 -22.66
C GLN A 179 20.49 15.16 -22.91
N TYR A 180 19.58 14.80 -22.01
CA TYR A 180 18.70 13.65 -22.20
C TYR A 180 17.33 14.09 -22.69
N PHE A 181 16.60 13.15 -23.26
CA PHE A 181 15.22 13.34 -23.70
C PHE A 181 14.28 12.44 -22.91
N THR A 182 13.03 12.85 -22.81
CA THR A 182 11.95 12.05 -22.24
C THR A 182 10.93 11.69 -23.30
N TRP A 183 10.42 10.46 -23.22
CA TRP A 183 9.37 9.95 -24.07
C TRP A 183 8.33 9.20 -23.22
N PRO A 184 7.02 9.51 -23.34
CA PRO A 184 5.99 8.85 -22.54
C PRO A 184 5.84 7.37 -22.96
N ILE A 185 5.80 6.48 -21.97
CA ILE A 185 5.55 5.04 -22.20
C ILE A 185 4.04 4.85 -22.30
N LEU A 186 3.58 4.39 -23.46
CA LEU A 186 2.16 4.17 -23.71
C LEU A 186 1.76 2.76 -23.28
N ASN A 187 0.65 2.65 -22.54
CA ASN A 187 0.01 1.36 -22.34
C ASN A 187 -0.76 1.00 -23.61
N GLU A 188 -0.40 -0.12 -24.25
CA GLU A 188 -1.03 -0.64 -25.49
C GLU A 188 -2.57 -0.66 -25.42
N LYS A 189 -3.13 -0.83 -24.21
CA LYS A 189 -4.58 -0.87 -23.96
C LYS A 189 -5.31 0.46 -24.14
N LYS A 190 -4.63 1.59 -24.32
CA LYS A 190 -5.22 2.94 -24.40
C LYS A 190 -4.90 3.66 -25.72
N ALA A 191 -4.85 2.92 -26.83
CA ALA A 191 -4.41 3.42 -28.13
C ALA A 191 -5.30 4.51 -28.79
N ASN A 192 -6.45 4.88 -28.22
CA ASN A 192 -7.30 5.97 -28.76
C ASN A 192 -6.75 7.37 -28.37
N THR A 193 -5.65 7.73 -29.04
CA THR A 193 -5.28 9.00 -29.70
C THR A 193 -5.38 10.39 -29.03
N SER A 194 -5.80 10.58 -27.78
CA SER A 194 -5.62 11.91 -27.12
C SER A 194 -4.95 11.87 -25.74
N GLN A 195 -4.73 10.67 -25.18
CA GLN A 195 -4.25 10.51 -23.79
C GLN A 195 -2.73 10.42 -23.63
N TRP A 196 -1.94 10.75 -24.66
CA TRP A 196 -0.47 10.72 -24.60
C TRP A 196 0.08 11.55 -23.44
N GLU A 197 -0.62 12.64 -23.09
CA GLU A 197 -0.25 13.54 -22.00
C GLU A 197 -0.50 12.96 -20.60
N GLN A 198 -1.21 11.83 -20.50
CA GLN A 198 -1.67 11.29 -19.22
C GLN A 198 -0.80 10.16 -18.70
N SER A 199 0.15 9.62 -19.48
CA SER A 199 1.04 8.60 -18.94
C SER A 199 2.01 9.25 -17.95
N PRO A 200 2.01 8.84 -16.66
CA PRO A 200 3.00 9.34 -15.73
C PRO A 200 4.36 8.67 -16.00
N PHE A 201 4.45 7.59 -16.78
CA PHE A 201 5.69 6.85 -16.98
C PHE A 201 6.41 7.29 -18.25
N HIS A 202 7.71 7.52 -18.13
CA HIS A 202 8.55 8.01 -19.24
C HIS A 202 9.83 7.20 -19.32
N VAL A 203 10.30 6.93 -20.53
CA VAL A 203 11.66 6.46 -20.78
C VAL A 203 12.58 7.67 -20.95
N ILE A 204 13.74 7.62 -20.31
CA ILE A 204 14.82 8.59 -20.48
C ILE A 204 15.79 8.03 -21.49
N LEU A 205 16.05 8.77 -22.56
CA LEU A 205 16.93 8.35 -23.64
C LEU A 205 18.05 9.36 -23.91
N SER A 206 19.22 8.85 -24.31
CA SER A 206 20.32 9.65 -24.84
C SER A 206 19.98 10.18 -26.24
N ARG A 207 20.79 11.11 -26.75
CA ARG A 207 20.66 11.61 -28.12
C ARG A 207 20.81 10.48 -29.16
N ASP A 208 21.58 9.44 -28.82
CA ASP A 208 21.86 8.29 -29.68
C ASP A 208 20.77 7.19 -29.57
N GLY A 209 19.72 7.42 -28.77
CA GLY A 209 18.65 6.45 -28.56
C GLY A 209 18.97 5.35 -27.55
N GLU A 210 19.98 5.54 -26.69
CA GLU A 210 20.24 4.60 -25.60
C GLU A 210 19.24 4.81 -24.45
N ILE A 211 18.69 3.73 -23.91
CA ILE A 211 17.83 3.79 -22.71
C ILE A 211 18.71 4.05 -21.49
N ILE A 212 18.60 5.25 -20.91
CA ILE A 212 19.31 5.64 -19.69
C ILE A 212 18.56 5.11 -18.45
N ASP A 213 17.24 5.29 -18.40
CA ASP A 213 16.41 4.88 -17.26
C ASP A 213 14.92 4.91 -17.62
N VAL A 214 14.07 4.45 -16.70
CA VAL A 214 12.63 4.67 -16.72
C VAL A 214 12.24 5.44 -15.47
N VAL A 215 11.41 6.47 -15.64
CA VAL A 215 10.98 7.34 -14.56
C VAL A 215 9.46 7.48 -14.50
N ALA A 216 8.95 7.85 -13.33
CA ALA A 216 7.57 8.25 -13.14
C ALA A 216 7.50 9.75 -12.80
N LYS A 217 6.65 10.48 -13.52
CA LYS A 217 6.38 11.90 -13.36
C LYS A 217 5.46 12.11 -12.16
N LEU A 218 5.97 12.85 -11.19
CA LEU A 218 5.30 13.23 -9.95
C LEU A 218 4.36 14.42 -10.17
N LYS A 219 3.41 14.60 -9.25
CA LYS A 219 2.46 15.72 -9.29
C LYS A 219 3.13 17.10 -9.18
N CYS A 220 4.29 17.17 -8.53
CA CYS A 220 5.10 18.38 -8.41
C CYS A 220 5.99 18.67 -9.65
N ASN A 221 5.69 18.08 -10.81
CA ASN A 221 6.51 18.18 -12.04
C ASN A 221 7.96 17.73 -11.88
N ASP A 222 8.20 16.79 -10.97
CA ASP A 222 9.49 16.13 -10.77
C ASP A 222 9.41 14.65 -11.19
N PHE A 223 10.51 13.92 -11.13
CA PHE A 223 10.60 12.52 -11.53
C PHE A 223 11.18 11.64 -10.43
N ILE A 224 10.68 10.41 -10.35
CA ILE A 224 11.28 9.34 -9.55
C ILE A 224 11.74 8.20 -10.46
N LYS A 225 12.95 7.69 -10.22
CA LYS A 225 13.49 6.53 -10.93
C LYS A 225 12.72 5.27 -10.62
N CYS A 226 12.54 4.43 -11.62
CA CYS A 226 11.99 3.11 -11.46
C CYS A 226 13.09 2.10 -11.13
N GLU A 227 12.73 0.98 -10.53
CA GLU A 227 13.69 -0.05 -10.16
C GLU A 227 13.93 -1.00 -11.34
N ARG A 228 15.19 -1.28 -11.70
CA ARG A 228 15.51 -2.39 -12.59
C ARG A 228 15.00 -3.69 -11.96
N ALA A 229 14.19 -4.43 -12.70
CA ALA A 229 13.56 -5.64 -12.18
C ALA A 229 13.55 -6.73 -13.25
N THR A 230 13.65 -7.98 -12.81
CA THR A 230 13.22 -9.09 -13.63
C THR A 230 11.69 -9.11 -13.67
N LYS A 231 11.12 -9.50 -14.81
CA LYS A 231 9.75 -9.97 -14.95
C LYS A 231 9.67 -11.26 -14.16
N SER A 232 9.70 -11.15 -12.83
CA SER A 232 9.44 -12.24 -11.92
C SER A 232 8.10 -12.80 -12.39
N LEU A 233 8.12 -13.98 -13.02
CA LEU A 233 6.93 -14.60 -13.60
C LEU A 233 5.82 -14.46 -12.57
N ARG A 234 4.85 -13.58 -12.85
CA ARG A 234 3.69 -13.33 -11.98
C ARG A 234 2.93 -14.64 -11.67
N HIS A 235 3.28 -15.73 -12.35
CA HIS A 235 2.88 -17.11 -12.07
C HIS A 235 3.30 -17.69 -10.71
N ARG A 236 4.39 -17.29 -10.04
CA ARG A 236 4.66 -17.87 -8.70
C ARG A 236 3.70 -17.36 -7.62
N PHE A 237 3.16 -16.15 -7.74
CA PHE A 237 2.23 -15.61 -6.75
C PHE A 237 0.75 -15.85 -7.08
N ALA A 238 0.41 -16.10 -8.35
CA ALA A 238 -0.88 -16.68 -8.71
C ALA A 238 -0.99 -18.16 -8.28
N LYS A 239 0.13 -18.91 -8.22
CA LYS A 239 0.13 -20.30 -7.75
C LYS A 239 0.04 -20.43 -6.21
N SER A 240 0.46 -19.41 -5.46
CA SER A 240 0.17 -19.33 -4.02
C SER A 240 -1.34 -19.24 -3.75
N SER A 241 -2.12 -18.60 -4.63
CA SER A 241 -3.60 -18.65 -4.56
C SER A 241 -4.23 -20.00 -4.91
N ARG A 242 -3.51 -20.94 -5.55
CA ARG A 242 -4.00 -22.32 -5.78
C ARG A 242 -3.53 -23.31 -4.69
N LEU A 243 -2.35 -23.08 -4.10
CA LEU A 243 -1.85 -23.88 -2.97
C LEU A 243 -2.43 -23.46 -1.61
N LEU A 244 -3.02 -22.26 -1.50
CA LEU A 244 -3.72 -21.79 -0.31
C LEU A 244 -5.24 -22.04 -0.34
N LYS A 245 -5.76 -22.83 -1.28
CA LYS A 245 -7.20 -23.23 -1.30
C LYS A 245 -7.67 -24.03 -0.06
N GLY A 246 -6.82 -24.23 0.94
CA GLY A 246 -7.19 -24.80 2.24
C GLY A 246 -6.51 -24.14 3.45
N GLN A 247 -5.77 -23.03 3.29
CA GLN A 247 -5.17 -22.33 4.44
C GLN A 247 -5.79 -20.95 4.55
N VAL A 248 -6.78 -20.86 5.44
CA VAL A 248 -7.39 -19.61 5.86
C VAL A 248 -6.29 -18.77 6.56
N PRO A 249 -6.08 -17.49 6.19
CA PRO A 249 -5.05 -16.64 6.81
C PRO A 249 -5.16 -16.66 8.34
N LYS A 250 -4.10 -16.89 9.12
CA LYS A 250 -4.27 -17.15 10.56
C LYS A 250 -4.71 -15.96 11.43
N ASN A 251 -4.86 -14.77 10.85
CA ASN A 251 -5.07 -13.52 11.58
C ASN A 251 -6.29 -12.74 11.07
N PHE A 252 -7.47 -13.34 11.02
CA PHE A 252 -8.72 -12.61 10.79
C PHE A 252 -9.69 -12.77 11.95
N ASP A 253 -10.54 -11.77 12.12
CA ASP A 253 -11.55 -11.72 13.17
C ASP A 253 -12.93 -12.13 12.64
N TYR A 254 -13.17 -11.93 11.34
CA TYR A 254 -14.42 -12.29 10.67
C TYR A 254 -14.16 -13.02 9.36
N PHE A 255 -14.97 -14.04 9.06
CA PHE A 255 -14.95 -14.79 7.81
C PHE A 255 -16.34 -14.92 7.20
N CYS A 256 -16.48 -14.45 5.97
CA CYS A 256 -17.73 -14.53 5.22
C CYS A 256 -17.72 -15.77 4.33
N ALA A 257 -18.36 -16.86 4.78
CA ALA A 257 -18.31 -18.16 4.10
C ALA A 257 -18.77 -18.11 2.63
N LYS A 258 -19.84 -17.35 2.31
CA LYS A 258 -20.34 -17.20 0.94
C LYS A 258 -19.34 -16.53 0.00
N SER A 259 -18.61 -15.51 0.46
CA SER A 259 -17.67 -14.74 -0.37
C SER A 259 -16.22 -15.21 -0.27
N GLY A 260 -15.87 -15.98 0.76
CA GLY A 260 -14.50 -16.38 1.08
C GLY A 260 -13.62 -15.23 1.60
N HIS A 261 -14.21 -14.06 1.87
CA HIS A 261 -13.47 -12.90 2.39
C HIS A 261 -13.25 -12.99 3.90
N THR A 262 -12.12 -12.45 4.33
CA THR A 262 -11.73 -12.37 5.73
C THR A 262 -11.50 -10.91 6.10
N PHE A 263 -11.84 -10.53 7.34
CA PHE A 263 -11.68 -9.16 7.83
C PHE A 263 -11.03 -9.15 9.21
N THR A 264 -10.14 -8.21 9.44
CA THR A 264 -9.51 -7.98 10.75
C THR A 264 -10.26 -6.90 11.53
N THR A 265 -10.30 -6.99 12.85
CA THR A 265 -10.89 -5.98 13.74
C THR A 265 -10.22 -4.62 13.56
N GLY A 266 -8.92 -4.61 13.22
CA GLY A 266 -8.20 -3.39 12.86
C GLY A 266 -8.83 -2.69 11.65
N TYR A 267 -8.99 -3.42 10.55
CA TYR A 267 -9.63 -2.91 9.34
C TYR A 267 -11.07 -2.45 9.59
N LEU A 268 -11.88 -3.28 10.26
CA LEU A 268 -13.28 -2.94 10.56
C LEU A 268 -13.41 -1.69 11.45
N ARG A 269 -12.48 -1.48 12.39
CA ARG A 269 -12.45 -0.27 13.22
C ARG A 269 -12.26 0.97 12.35
N VAL A 270 -11.34 0.94 11.39
CA VAL A 270 -11.13 2.07 10.45
C VAL A 270 -12.39 2.34 9.65
N CYS A 271 -12.98 1.32 9.02
CA CYS A 271 -14.19 1.47 8.23
C CYS A 271 -15.36 2.03 9.06
N SER A 272 -15.54 1.55 10.29
CA SER A 272 -16.60 2.05 11.18
C SER A 272 -16.39 3.51 11.56
N ALA A 273 -15.15 3.95 11.76
CA ALA A 273 -14.87 5.33 12.10
C ALA A 273 -15.15 6.28 10.93
N SER A 274 -14.79 5.89 9.71
CA SER A 274 -15.17 6.62 8.48
C SER A 274 -16.69 6.71 8.32
N ALA A 275 -17.42 5.62 8.62
CA ALA A 275 -18.87 5.59 8.57
C ALA A 275 -19.51 6.59 9.55
N PHE A 276 -19.03 6.64 10.80
CA PHE A 276 -19.54 7.58 11.80
C PHE A 276 -19.18 9.03 11.48
N GLU A 277 -18.00 9.32 10.92
CA GLU A 277 -17.65 10.66 10.47
C GLU A 277 -18.63 11.17 9.39
N ILE A 278 -18.99 10.32 8.43
CA ILE A 278 -19.94 10.67 7.37
C ILE A 278 -21.36 10.80 7.94
N LEU A 279 -21.76 9.92 8.87
CA LEU A 279 -23.04 10.02 9.56
C LEU A 279 -23.18 11.36 10.28
N ASP A 280 -22.17 11.75 11.07
CA ASP A 280 -22.14 12.99 11.85
C ASP A 280 -22.27 14.23 10.94
N ARG A 281 -21.71 14.19 9.73
CA ARG A 281 -21.85 15.27 8.74
C ARG A 281 -23.21 15.30 8.07
N SER A 282 -23.76 14.13 7.75
CA SER A 282 -25.01 13.98 7.00
C SER A 282 -26.26 14.34 7.79
N TRP A 283 -26.18 14.31 9.12
CA TRP A 283 -27.33 14.48 10.02
C TRP A 283 -27.30 15.82 10.78
N SER A 284 -26.55 16.82 10.30
CA SER A 284 -26.63 18.19 10.85
C SER A 284 -27.95 18.83 10.40
N PRO A 285 -28.92 19.09 11.31
CA PRO A 285 -30.27 19.55 10.94
C PRO A 285 -30.31 20.94 10.29
N ASP A 286 -29.29 21.78 10.50
CA ASP A 286 -29.34 23.22 10.19
C ASP A 286 -28.72 23.62 8.83
N ARG A 287 -28.67 22.74 7.82
CA ARG A 287 -28.26 23.14 6.45
C ARG A 287 -29.47 23.25 5.52
N ASP A 288 -30.41 24.09 5.91
CA ASP A 288 -31.49 24.55 5.05
C ASP A 288 -30.96 25.64 4.12
N GLY A 289 -30.96 25.38 2.81
CA GLY A 289 -30.82 26.45 1.81
C GLY A 289 -30.12 26.11 0.51
N ILE A 290 -29.42 24.97 0.38
CA ILE A 290 -28.78 24.59 -0.90
C ILE A 290 -29.53 23.42 -1.52
N SER A 291 -30.19 23.70 -2.64
CA SER A 291 -30.98 22.77 -3.43
C SER A 291 -30.17 21.55 -3.91
N ASN A 292 -30.63 20.37 -3.49
CA ASN A 292 -30.39 19.04 -4.06
C ASN A 292 -28.93 18.58 -4.32
N PRO A 293 -28.07 18.45 -3.29
CA PRO A 293 -27.06 17.40 -3.35
C PRO A 293 -27.77 16.05 -3.34
N LYS A 294 -27.53 15.19 -4.35
CA LYS A 294 -28.01 13.80 -4.38
C LYS A 294 -27.72 13.16 -3.02
N LYS A 295 -28.75 12.73 -2.28
CA LYS A 295 -28.59 12.08 -0.97
C LYS A 295 -27.53 10.96 -1.12
N PRO A 296 -26.48 10.95 -0.30
CA PRO A 296 -25.47 9.91 -0.41
C PRO A 296 -26.13 8.54 -0.20
N LEU A 297 -25.75 7.56 -1.03
CA LEU A 297 -26.36 6.21 -1.01
C LEU A 297 -26.15 5.50 0.35
N TYR A 298 -25.10 5.90 1.07
CA TYR A 298 -24.76 5.41 2.41
C TYR A 298 -24.36 6.59 3.31
N PRO A 299 -24.55 6.49 4.64
CA PRO A 299 -25.04 5.33 5.39
C PRO A 299 -26.56 5.09 5.20
N MET A 300 -26.98 3.83 5.03
CA MET A 300 -28.40 3.48 4.90
C MET A 300 -28.91 2.93 6.23
N LYS A 301 -29.96 3.55 6.79
CA LYS A 301 -30.63 3.04 7.99
C LYS A 301 -31.40 1.78 7.64
N HIS A 302 -31.28 0.75 8.48
CA HIS A 302 -32.07 -0.46 8.39
C HIS A 302 -32.82 -0.68 9.70
N THR A 303 -34.04 -1.18 9.59
CA THR A 303 -34.89 -1.59 10.73
C THR A 303 -35.22 -3.08 10.69
N THR A 304 -34.89 -3.75 9.59
CA THR A 304 -35.02 -5.21 9.43
C THR A 304 -33.66 -5.90 9.60
N LEU A 305 -33.69 -7.23 9.71
CA LEU A 305 -32.50 -8.09 9.81
C LEU A 305 -31.42 -7.62 8.81
N PRO A 306 -30.19 -7.32 9.26
CA PRO A 306 -29.56 -7.71 10.53
C PRO A 306 -29.79 -6.78 11.74
N CYS A 307 -30.56 -5.70 11.59
CA CYS A 307 -30.95 -4.86 12.72
C CYS A 307 -32.15 -5.48 13.48
N SER A 308 -32.29 -5.12 14.76
CA SER A 308 -33.56 -5.29 15.46
C SER A 308 -34.47 -4.09 15.19
N ILE A 309 -35.78 -4.30 15.19
CA ILE A 309 -36.80 -3.26 15.01
C ILE A 309 -36.60 -2.14 16.04
N ASP A 310 -36.25 -2.50 17.27
CA ASP A 310 -36.11 -1.57 18.40
C ASP A 310 -34.77 -0.81 18.42
N ILE A 311 -33.77 -1.30 17.67
CA ILE A 311 -32.42 -0.75 17.67
C ILE A 311 -32.01 -0.52 16.21
N PRO A 312 -32.32 0.66 15.65
CA PRO A 312 -31.96 0.98 14.29
C PRO A 312 -30.44 0.91 14.15
N CYS A 313 -30.01 0.29 13.06
CA CYS A 313 -28.60 0.13 12.77
C CYS A 313 -28.31 0.65 11.35
N ILE A 314 -27.03 0.88 11.10
CA ILE A 314 -26.55 1.41 9.82
C ILE A 314 -25.82 0.29 9.09
N LEU A 315 -26.15 0.14 7.82
CA LEU A 315 -25.34 -0.63 6.89
C LEU A 315 -24.33 0.28 6.21
N TRP A 316 -23.05 -0.07 6.38
CA TRP A 316 -21.95 0.61 5.71
C TRP A 316 -21.25 -0.36 4.77
N PRO A 317 -21.17 -0.11 3.47
CA PRO A 317 -20.53 -1.04 2.54
C PRO A 317 -19.06 -1.15 2.88
N VAL A 318 -18.57 -2.39 2.96
CA VAL A 318 -17.15 -2.67 2.96
C VAL A 318 -16.67 -2.46 1.53
N LEU A 319 -15.96 -1.37 1.32
CA LEU A 319 -15.52 -0.98 -0.02
C LEU A 319 -14.52 -2.02 -0.54
N LYS A 320 -14.86 -2.60 -1.70
CA LYS A 320 -13.91 -3.40 -2.45
C LYS A 320 -13.16 -2.47 -3.36
N VAL A 321 -11.86 -2.59 -3.28
CA VAL A 321 -10.98 -2.01 -4.28
C VAL A 321 -11.11 -2.86 -5.53
N ASP A 322 -11.79 -2.36 -6.56
CA ASP A 322 -11.68 -2.93 -7.89
C ASP A 322 -10.33 -2.54 -8.50
N PHE A 323 -9.45 -3.54 -8.64
CA PHE A 323 -8.09 -3.38 -9.15
C PHE A 323 -8.01 -2.82 -10.58
N TYR A 324 -9.09 -2.86 -11.36
CA TYR A 324 -9.08 -2.43 -12.75
C TYR A 324 -9.60 -1.00 -12.98
N THR A 325 -10.51 -0.53 -12.12
CA THR A 325 -11.23 0.73 -12.36
C THR A 325 -10.83 1.86 -11.41
N ASN A 326 -10.08 1.56 -10.34
CA ASN A 326 -9.68 2.52 -9.31
C ASN A 326 -10.86 3.31 -8.73
N LYS A 327 -12.05 2.70 -8.76
CA LYS A 327 -13.28 3.20 -8.16
C LYS A 327 -13.61 2.33 -6.97
N ASP A 328 -13.99 2.97 -5.86
CA ASP A 328 -14.59 2.28 -4.74
C ASP A 328 -15.96 1.77 -5.18
N VAL A 329 -16.03 0.48 -5.49
CA VAL A 329 -17.30 -0.19 -5.76
C VAL A 329 -17.79 -0.74 -4.43
N PRO A 330 -19.01 -0.40 -3.99
CA PRO A 330 -19.58 -1.00 -2.79
C PRO A 330 -19.59 -2.51 -2.97
N GLY A 331 -18.94 -3.23 -2.05
CA GLY A 331 -18.92 -4.68 -2.04
C GLY A 331 -20.28 -5.27 -1.73
N ASN A 332 -20.34 -6.61 -1.70
CA ASN A 332 -21.51 -7.30 -1.19
C ASN A 332 -21.46 -7.41 0.34
N GLU A 333 -20.36 -6.99 0.96
CA GLU A 333 -20.12 -7.07 2.38
C GLU A 333 -20.41 -5.72 3.03
N PHE A 334 -21.05 -5.76 4.19
CA PHE A 334 -21.54 -4.59 4.91
C PHE A 334 -21.14 -4.70 6.37
N LEU A 335 -20.65 -3.60 6.92
CA LEU A 335 -20.52 -3.38 8.34
C LEU A 335 -21.88 -3.00 8.91
N VAL A 336 -22.26 -3.69 9.96
CA VAL A 336 -23.46 -3.39 10.73
C VAL A 336 -23.05 -2.58 11.94
N LEU A 337 -23.49 -1.33 11.99
CA LEU A 337 -23.11 -0.35 13.01
C LEU A 337 -24.32 0.01 13.87
N GLU A 338 -24.20 -0.17 15.18
CA GLU A 338 -25.23 0.27 16.12
C GLU A 338 -25.07 1.77 16.40
N VAL A 339 -26.11 2.55 16.07
CA VAL A 339 -26.04 4.02 16.07
C VAL A 339 -25.82 4.58 17.48
N LYS A 340 -26.60 4.09 18.46
CA LYS A 340 -26.56 4.60 19.84
C LYS A 340 -25.22 4.35 20.53
N SER A 341 -24.63 3.17 20.34
CA SER A 341 -23.39 2.77 21.02
C SER A 341 -22.12 3.11 20.23
N ARG A 342 -22.26 3.49 18.95
CA ARG A 342 -21.17 3.61 17.97
C ARG A 342 -20.28 2.35 17.90
N LYS A 343 -20.86 1.17 18.04
CA LYS A 343 -20.15 -0.12 17.98
C LYS A 343 -20.43 -0.87 16.69
N VAL A 344 -19.43 -1.62 16.23
CA VAL A 344 -19.58 -2.62 15.17
C VAL A 344 -20.28 -3.84 15.76
N LYS A 345 -21.46 -4.20 15.24
CA LYS A 345 -22.19 -5.43 15.63
C LYS A 345 -21.66 -6.66 14.89
N GLY A 346 -21.23 -6.48 13.64
CA GLY A 346 -20.68 -7.56 12.83
C GLY A 346 -20.46 -7.16 11.38
N VAL A 347 -20.04 -8.15 10.59
CA VAL A 347 -19.92 -8.06 9.13
C VAL A 347 -20.99 -8.97 8.53
N TYR A 348 -21.67 -8.50 7.50
CA TYR A 348 -22.72 -9.24 6.81
C TYR A 348 -22.45 -9.24 5.31
N THR A 349 -22.86 -10.28 4.62
CA THR A 349 -22.81 -10.36 3.16
C THR A 349 -24.24 -10.32 2.61
N LYS A 350 -24.51 -9.41 1.67
CA LYS A 350 -25.74 -9.34 0.89
C LYS A 350 -25.78 -10.51 -0.08
N ALA A 351 -26.82 -11.31 0.02
CA ALA A 351 -27.13 -12.45 -0.83
C ALA A 351 -28.53 -12.28 -1.43
N PRO A 352 -28.93 -13.08 -2.44
CA PRO A 352 -30.26 -12.97 -3.05
C PRO A 352 -31.41 -13.14 -2.06
N ASP A 353 -31.19 -13.95 -1.03
CA ASP A 353 -32.11 -14.30 0.07
C ASP A 353 -32.09 -13.30 1.24
N GLY A 354 -31.27 -12.25 1.17
CA GLY A 354 -31.12 -11.25 2.23
C GLY A 354 -29.69 -11.12 2.75
N PHE A 355 -29.52 -10.64 3.97
CA PHE A 355 -28.21 -10.48 4.60
C PHE A 355 -27.83 -11.71 5.41
N GLN A 356 -26.62 -12.23 5.19
CA GLN A 356 -26.05 -13.32 5.99
C GLN A 356 -24.90 -12.81 6.84
N ALA A 357 -24.91 -13.14 8.14
CA ALA A 357 -23.82 -12.81 9.05
C ALA A 357 -22.54 -13.55 8.64
N CYS A 358 -21.41 -12.86 8.74
CA CYS A 358 -20.10 -13.47 8.65
C CYS A 358 -19.70 -14.02 10.03
N ASN A 359 -19.03 -15.16 10.05
CA ASN A 359 -18.64 -15.82 11.29
C ASN A 359 -17.53 -15.01 11.97
N GLN A 360 -17.75 -14.62 13.23
CA GLN A 360 -16.69 -14.07 14.07
C GLN A 360 -15.86 -15.24 14.62
N MET A 361 -14.55 -15.23 14.38
CA MET A 361 -13.67 -16.28 14.87
C MET A 361 -13.39 -16.09 16.36
N ASP A 362 -13.64 -17.15 17.15
CA ASP A 362 -13.27 -17.18 18.57
C ASP A 362 -11.74 -16.96 18.69
N PRO A 363 -11.27 -16.04 19.55
CA PRO A 363 -9.86 -15.89 19.87
C PRO A 363 -9.12 -17.20 20.15
N LYS A 364 -9.78 -18.22 20.73
CA LYS A 364 -9.20 -19.54 21.02
C LYS A 364 -8.92 -20.38 19.78
N GLU A 365 -9.66 -20.16 18.70
CA GLU A 365 -9.44 -20.85 17.42
C GLU A 365 -8.29 -20.24 16.60
N ARG A 366 -7.73 -19.10 17.05
CA ARG A 366 -6.60 -18.42 16.41
C ARG A 366 -5.25 -19.02 16.76
N SER A 367 -5.16 -19.82 17.83
CA SER A 367 -3.95 -20.56 18.14
C SER A 367 -3.67 -21.54 16.99
N PRO A 368 -2.43 -21.63 16.50
CA PRO A 368 -2.09 -22.69 15.56
C PRO A 368 -2.50 -24.02 16.20
N PRO A 369 -3.14 -24.95 15.46
CA PRO A 369 -3.31 -26.30 15.97
C PRO A 369 -1.93 -26.74 16.43
N THR A 370 -1.80 -27.09 17.71
CA THR A 370 -0.59 -27.72 18.24
C THR A 370 -0.48 -29.02 17.48
N THR A 371 0.21 -28.98 16.33
CA THR A 371 0.53 -30.20 15.60
C THR A 371 1.29 -31.06 16.59
N PRO A 372 0.79 -32.26 16.95
CA PRO A 372 1.61 -33.20 17.67
C PRO A 372 2.86 -33.38 16.81
N ASN A 373 4.05 -33.14 17.38
CA ASN A 373 5.34 -33.15 16.70
C ASN A 373 5.43 -34.30 15.70
N ALA A 374 5.10 -34.05 14.43
CA ALA A 374 5.29 -34.99 13.35
C ALA A 374 6.74 -34.82 12.87
N GLY A 375 7.66 -35.56 13.49
CA GLY A 375 9.07 -35.61 13.09
C GLY A 375 10.02 -35.85 14.25
N GLY A 376 9.96 -37.05 14.84
CA GLY A 376 10.81 -37.47 15.95
C GLY A 376 12.26 -37.72 15.54
N LEU A 377 13.11 -36.71 15.71
CA LEU A 377 14.51 -36.89 16.07
C LEU A 377 14.85 -35.82 17.10
N VAL A 378 15.16 -36.25 18.32
CA VAL A 378 15.56 -35.35 19.41
C VAL A 378 17.07 -35.48 19.55
N ARG A 379 17.78 -34.35 19.56
CA ARG A 379 19.21 -34.36 19.93
C ARG A 379 19.33 -34.41 21.44
N ASP A 380 20.11 -35.35 21.95
CA ASP A 380 20.50 -35.35 23.35
C ASP A 380 21.41 -34.16 23.67
N ARG A 381 21.71 -33.96 24.95
CA ARG A 381 22.60 -32.87 25.41
C ARG A 381 24.05 -32.99 24.88
N ARG A 382 24.40 -34.08 24.22
CA ARG A 382 25.72 -34.33 23.60
C ARG A 382 25.67 -34.22 22.07
N GLY A 383 24.51 -33.89 21.49
CA GLY A 383 24.34 -33.69 20.06
C GLY A 383 24.00 -34.95 19.26
N HIS A 384 23.77 -36.10 19.90
CA HIS A 384 23.40 -37.34 19.22
C HIS A 384 21.90 -37.35 18.90
N LEU A 385 21.57 -37.75 17.67
CA LEU A 385 20.18 -37.90 17.23
C LEU A 385 19.61 -39.20 17.84
N MET A 386 18.62 -39.06 18.71
CA MET A 386 17.86 -40.19 19.25
C MET A 386 16.49 -40.28 18.57
N ALA A 387 16.16 -41.50 18.15
CA ALA A 387 14.83 -41.86 17.68
C ALA A 387 13.90 -42.06 18.88
N LEU A 388 12.67 -41.55 18.77
CA LEU A 388 11.66 -41.78 19.80
C LEU A 388 11.14 -43.23 19.74
N PRO A 389 10.65 -43.79 20.86
CA PRO A 389 10.05 -45.12 20.88
C PRO A 389 8.94 -45.25 19.83
N GLY A 390 9.02 -46.28 18.98
CA GLY A 390 8.08 -46.52 17.88
C GLY A 390 8.52 -45.98 16.50
N PHE A 391 9.70 -45.36 16.40
CA PHE A 391 10.25 -44.90 15.12
C PHE A 391 11.14 -45.97 14.47
N ASP A 392 10.67 -46.58 13.38
CA ASP A 392 11.40 -47.60 12.62
C ASP A 392 12.47 -46.95 11.71
N LEU A 393 13.72 -46.93 12.19
CA LEU A 393 14.86 -46.36 11.48
C LEU A 393 15.15 -47.07 10.14
N LYS A 394 14.78 -48.35 10.01
CA LYS A 394 15.12 -49.17 8.84
C LYS A 394 14.35 -48.70 7.60
N LYS A 395 13.06 -48.38 7.76
CA LYS A 395 12.22 -47.78 6.70
C LYS A 395 12.68 -46.39 6.24
N TYR A 396 13.34 -45.63 7.10
CA TYR A 396 13.81 -44.28 6.76
C TYR A 396 15.10 -44.31 5.94
N VAL A 397 16.02 -45.23 6.26
CA VAL A 397 17.28 -45.40 5.51
C VAL A 397 17.01 -45.96 4.11
N ASP A 398 16.09 -46.91 3.96
CA ASP A 398 15.74 -47.47 2.64
C ASP A 398 15.09 -46.45 1.69
N ARG A 399 14.41 -45.42 2.21
CA ARG A 399 13.81 -44.33 1.41
C ARG A 399 14.82 -43.28 0.94
N THR A 400 15.98 -43.18 1.57
CA THR A 400 16.94 -42.10 1.30
C THR A 400 18.15 -42.56 0.48
N GLY A 401 18.09 -43.77 -0.11
CA GLY A 401 19.13 -44.40 -0.93
C GLY A 401 19.73 -43.53 -2.03
N ARG A 402 20.69 -42.68 -1.66
CA ARG A 402 21.59 -41.95 -2.55
C ARG A 402 22.91 -42.73 -2.58
N LYS A 403 23.07 -43.57 -3.61
CA LYS A 403 24.33 -44.24 -3.91
C LYS A 403 25.39 -43.19 -4.25
N ASN A 404 26.33 -42.94 -3.36
CA ASN A 404 27.59 -42.29 -3.72
C ASN A 404 28.50 -43.34 -4.34
N LYS A 405 28.78 -43.23 -5.65
CA LYS A 405 29.91 -43.90 -6.29
C LYS A 405 31.20 -43.17 -5.90
N LYS A 406 32.18 -43.92 -5.42
CA LYS A 406 33.59 -43.54 -5.43
C LYS A 406 34.16 -43.75 -6.83
#